data_AF-A0AAW2Q1A6-F1
#
_entry.id   AF-A0AAW2Q1A6-F1
#
_cell.length_a   1.000
_cell.length_b   1.000
_cell.length_c   1.000
_cell.angle_alpha   90.00
_cell.angle_beta   90.00
_cell.angle_gamma   90.00
#
_symmetry.space_group_name_H-M   'P 1'
#
loop_
_entity.id
_entity.type
_entity.pdbx_description
1 polymer ?
#
loop_
_entity_poly.entity_id
_entity_poly.type
_entity_poly.pdbx_seq_one_letter_code
_entity_poly.pdbx_strand_id
1 'polypeptide(L)'
;MGPKRGVMTRSSSAAVNIGDHDPESPRQEASPSERATIPEDENSQLRETVVALEGKVSFLESEISMLSSEMEDCRHVIQELAGAFGGDGIADMRREMEQTSIQIGLLQREVSNAPFVAHDVGARLRIPEPKAYGGARDAKEVENFLFDMEQYFLAANVVDKARKVSTATMYLTGDAKLWWRTKYAEIQANQV
;
A
#
# COMPACT_ATOMS: atom_id res chain seq x y z
N MET A 1 59.70 -33.75 -9.35
CA MET A 1 61.02 -33.17 -8.96
C MET A 1 60.84 -32.62 -7.55
N GLY A 2 61.22 -33.28 -6.45
CA GLY A 2 62.53 -33.79 -6.02
C GLY A 2 63.29 -32.68 -5.25
N PRO A 3 64.14 -32.93 -4.23
CA PRO A 3 64.40 -34.12 -3.40
C PRO A 3 64.41 -33.80 -1.86
N LYS A 4 64.58 -34.73 -0.92
CA LYS A 4 65.86 -35.12 -0.28
C LYS A 4 65.57 -36.23 0.75
N ARG A 5 66.16 -37.43 0.61
CA ARG A 5 67.40 -37.95 1.26
C ARG A 5 67.24 -38.14 2.79
N GLY A 6 67.60 -39.26 3.43
CA GLY A 6 68.36 -40.44 3.03
C GLY A 6 68.21 -41.56 4.08
N VAL A 7 68.28 -42.83 3.66
CA VAL A 7 69.40 -43.79 3.89
C VAL A 7 69.40 -44.38 5.33
N MET A 8 68.94 -45.61 5.55
CA MET A 8 69.70 -46.89 5.56
C MET A 8 70.78 -46.90 6.69
N THR A 9 70.78 -47.75 7.72
CA THR A 9 71.06 -49.20 7.68
C THR A 9 71.21 -49.79 9.10
N ARG A 10 70.74 -51.04 9.25
CA ARG A 10 71.29 -52.23 9.98
C ARG A 10 71.88 -52.17 11.42
N SER A 11 71.21 -52.97 12.27
CA SER A 11 71.68 -54.21 12.95
C SER A 11 72.58 -54.18 14.20
N SER A 12 72.22 -55.11 15.11
CA SER A 12 73.03 -55.81 16.13
C SER A 12 73.18 -55.08 17.48
N SER A 13 73.11 -55.69 18.66
CA SER A 13 73.13 -57.10 19.06
C SER A 13 72.59 -57.26 20.50
N ALA A 14 72.36 -58.51 20.89
CA ALA A 14 71.73 -58.97 22.12
C ALA A 14 72.55 -58.75 23.41
N ALA A 15 71.84 -58.76 24.55
CA ALA A 15 72.39 -59.23 25.82
C ALA A 15 71.32 -60.09 26.55
N VAL A 16 71.78 -61.26 26.96
CA VAL A 16 71.09 -62.42 27.55
C VAL A 16 71.07 -62.34 29.08
N ASN A 17 69.99 -62.80 29.73
CA ASN A 17 70.02 -63.74 30.88
C ASN A 17 68.57 -64.01 31.36
N ILE A 18 68.01 -65.22 31.21
CA ILE A 18 68.15 -66.49 31.98
C ILE A 18 67.44 -66.46 33.36
N GLY A 19 66.50 -67.40 33.52
CA GLY A 19 65.78 -67.79 34.75
C GLY A 19 64.29 -67.45 34.66
N ASP A 20 63.32 -68.30 34.93
CA ASP A 20 63.31 -69.66 35.47
C ASP A 20 61.88 -70.23 35.29
N HIS A 21 61.74 -71.52 35.51
CA HIS A 21 60.55 -72.36 35.29
C HIS A 21 59.29 -71.95 36.11
N ASP A 22 58.10 -72.11 35.49
CA ASP A 22 56.70 -71.97 35.98
C ASP A 22 56.40 -72.49 37.41
N PRO A 23 55.37 -71.95 38.11
CA PRO A 23 54.08 -72.68 38.12
C PRO A 23 52.79 -71.83 38.15
N GLU A 24 51.75 -72.45 37.63
CA GLU A 24 50.32 -72.07 37.53
C GLU A 24 49.58 -71.87 38.88
N SER A 25 48.85 -70.74 39.07
CA SER A 25 47.54 -70.56 39.76
C SER A 25 47.34 -69.16 40.39
N PRO A 26 46.09 -68.70 40.71
CA PRO A 26 44.76 -68.99 40.16
C PRO A 26 44.04 -67.73 39.63
N ARG A 27 43.05 -67.92 38.75
CA ARG A 27 42.15 -66.89 38.25
C ARG A 27 41.39 -66.22 39.42
N GLN A 28 41.56 -64.91 39.60
CA GLN A 28 40.60 -64.09 40.33
C GLN A 28 39.44 -63.78 39.39
N GLU A 29 38.41 -64.62 39.44
CA GLU A 29 37.09 -64.28 38.90
C GLU A 29 36.54 -63.11 39.71
N ALA A 30 36.41 -61.95 39.08
CA ALA A 30 35.64 -60.84 39.63
C ALA A 30 34.17 -61.28 39.75
N SER A 31 33.60 -61.12 40.95
CA SER A 31 32.23 -61.52 41.28
C SER A 31 31.19 -61.01 40.26
N PRO A 32 30.21 -61.82 39.83
CA PRO A 32 29.27 -61.46 38.76
C PRO A 32 28.26 -60.35 39.10
N SER A 33 28.17 -59.91 40.36
CA SER A 33 27.04 -59.11 40.86
C SER A 33 27.18 -57.60 40.69
N GLU A 34 28.40 -57.05 40.56
CA GLU A 34 28.60 -55.60 40.40
C GLU A 34 28.66 -55.15 38.94
N ARG A 35 28.89 -56.09 38.00
CA ARG A 35 29.02 -55.80 36.57
C ARG A 35 27.68 -55.81 35.83
N ALA A 36 26.63 -56.38 36.40
CA ALA A 36 25.31 -56.48 35.78
C ALA A 36 24.44 -55.22 36.00
N THR A 37 24.59 -54.54 37.13
CA THR A 37 23.72 -53.42 37.55
C THR A 37 24.06 -52.07 36.92
N ILE A 38 25.34 -51.77 36.69
CA ILE A 38 25.80 -50.53 36.04
C ILE A 38 25.34 -50.41 34.57
N PRO A 39 25.51 -51.43 33.70
CA PRO A 39 25.04 -51.34 32.33
C PRO A 39 23.50 -51.34 32.19
N GLU A 40 22.76 -51.85 33.18
CA GLU A 40 21.29 -51.77 33.20
C GLU A 40 20.77 -50.36 33.48
N ASP A 41 21.47 -49.58 34.31
CA ASP A 41 21.13 -48.19 34.64
C ASP A 41 21.39 -47.27 33.45
N GLU A 42 22.55 -47.41 32.78
CA GLU A 42 22.85 -46.71 31.52
C GLU A 42 21.86 -47.07 30.40
N ASN A 43 21.44 -48.34 30.31
CA ASN A 43 20.42 -48.77 29.33
C ASN A 43 19.06 -48.15 29.63
N SER A 44 18.70 -48.02 30.92
CA SER A 44 17.45 -47.39 31.36
C SER A 44 17.46 -45.90 31.04
N GLN A 45 18.58 -45.22 31.30
CA GLN A 45 18.75 -43.81 30.97
C GLN A 45 18.73 -43.55 29.46
N LEU A 46 19.38 -44.42 28.66
CA LEU A 46 19.29 -44.35 27.20
C LEU A 46 17.84 -44.50 26.72
N ARG A 47 17.06 -45.43 27.28
CA ARG A 47 15.64 -45.61 26.93
C ARG A 47 14.81 -44.38 27.23
N GLU A 48 14.99 -43.75 28.39
CA GLU A 48 14.32 -42.49 28.72
C GLU A 48 14.68 -41.38 27.73
N THR A 49 15.96 -41.24 27.36
CA THR A 49 16.37 -40.22 26.39
C THR A 49 15.78 -40.46 25.00
N VAL A 50 15.70 -41.72 24.56
CA VAL A 50 15.07 -42.10 23.29
C VAL A 50 13.59 -41.74 23.30
N VAL A 51 12.86 -42.07 24.37
CA VAL A 51 11.44 -41.72 24.51
C VAL A 51 11.24 -40.19 24.51
N ALA A 52 12.12 -39.45 25.20
CA ALA A 52 12.06 -37.98 25.21
C ALA A 52 12.37 -37.38 23.82
N LEU A 53 13.29 -37.98 23.07
CA LEU A 53 13.60 -37.56 21.70
C LEU A 53 12.46 -37.90 20.74
N GLU A 54 11.85 -39.09 20.85
CA GLU A 54 10.67 -39.49 20.08
C GLU A 54 9.51 -38.51 20.31
N GLY A 55 9.28 -38.08 21.55
CA GLY A 55 8.29 -37.05 21.87
C GLY A 55 8.60 -35.69 21.22
N LYS A 56 9.87 -35.27 21.22
CA LYS A 56 10.29 -34.04 20.53
C LYS A 56 10.16 -34.15 19.01
N VAL A 57 10.47 -35.30 18.42
CA VAL A 57 10.30 -35.55 16.99
C VAL A 57 8.82 -35.47 16.62
N SER A 58 7.94 -36.13 17.37
CA SER A 58 6.50 -36.07 17.15
C SER A 58 5.93 -34.65 17.28
N PHE A 59 6.43 -33.87 18.25
CA PHE A 59 6.06 -32.46 18.38
C PHE A 59 6.49 -31.64 17.17
N LEU A 60 7.75 -31.77 16.72
CA LEU A 60 8.27 -31.06 15.56
C LEU A 60 7.55 -31.46 14.27
N GLU A 61 7.19 -32.74 14.10
CA GLU A 61 6.41 -33.21 12.96
C GLU A 61 5.03 -32.52 12.91
N SER A 62 4.38 -32.39 14.07
CA SER A 62 3.10 -31.66 14.18
C SER A 62 3.27 -30.17 13.84
N GLU A 63 4.33 -29.53 14.33
CA GLU A 63 4.61 -28.11 14.07
C GLU A 63 4.92 -27.84 12.60
N ILE A 64 5.72 -28.71 11.97
CA ILE A 64 5.99 -28.66 10.51
C ILE A 64 4.69 -28.81 9.73
N SER A 65 3.80 -29.71 10.12
CA SER A 65 2.52 -29.89 9.45
C SER A 65 1.62 -28.66 9.57
N MET A 66 1.56 -28.03 10.75
CA MET A 66 0.80 -26.79 10.94
C MET A 66 1.38 -25.65 10.12
N LEU A 67 2.69 -25.43 10.19
CA LEU A 67 3.36 -24.36 9.43
C LEU A 67 3.21 -24.57 7.92
N SER A 68 3.25 -25.82 7.45
CA SER A 68 3.02 -26.14 6.03
C SER A 68 1.60 -25.77 5.60
N SER A 69 0.60 -25.99 6.46
CA SER A 69 -0.78 -25.57 6.21
C SER A 69 -0.89 -24.05 6.15
N GLU A 70 -0.33 -23.33 7.12
CA GLU A 70 -0.34 -21.86 7.15
C GLU A 70 0.37 -21.24 5.94
N MET A 71 1.47 -21.86 5.48
CA MET A 71 2.17 -21.45 4.27
C MET A 71 1.30 -21.62 3.02
N GLU A 72 0.52 -22.69 2.93
CA GLU A 72 -0.37 -22.92 1.79
C GLU A 72 -1.53 -21.90 1.79
N ASP A 73 -2.07 -21.56 2.96
CA ASP A 73 -3.08 -20.51 3.10
C ASP A 73 -2.51 -19.14 2.67
N CYS A 74 -1.31 -18.79 3.13
CA CYS A 74 -0.64 -17.56 2.71
C CYS A 74 -0.37 -17.53 1.20
N ARG A 75 0.04 -18.67 0.63
CA ARG A 75 0.28 -18.81 -0.81
C ARG A 75 -1.01 -18.59 -1.60
N HIS A 76 -2.14 -19.12 -1.13
CA HIS A 76 -3.43 -18.92 -1.78
C HIS A 76 -3.82 -17.44 -1.82
N VAL A 77 -3.71 -16.73 -0.69
CA VAL A 77 -4.01 -15.29 -0.61
C VAL A 77 -3.10 -14.48 -1.53
N ILE A 78 -1.81 -14.80 -1.60
CA ILE A 78 -0.87 -14.12 -2.50
C ILE A 78 -1.26 -14.34 -3.97
N GLN A 79 -1.70 -15.55 -4.34
CA GLN A 79 -2.14 -15.85 -5.70
C GLN A 79 -3.43 -15.10 -6.07
N GLU A 80 -4.39 -15.02 -5.15
CA GLU A 80 -5.63 -14.27 -5.36
C GLU A 80 -5.36 -12.77 -5.54
N LEU A 81 -4.54 -12.18 -4.66
CA LEU A 81 -4.12 -10.78 -4.79
C LEU A 81 -3.30 -10.54 -6.06
N ALA A 82 -2.43 -11.47 -6.45
CA ALA A 82 -1.67 -11.37 -7.69
C ALA A 82 -2.57 -11.52 -8.93
N GLY A 83 -3.68 -12.27 -8.87
CA GLY A 83 -4.67 -12.32 -9.95
C GLY A 83 -5.43 -11.00 -10.08
N ALA A 84 -5.92 -10.46 -8.96
CA ALA A 84 -6.71 -9.23 -8.94
C ALA A 84 -5.89 -7.98 -9.27
N PHE A 85 -4.65 -7.90 -8.77
CA PHE A 85 -3.81 -6.69 -8.85
C PHE A 85 -2.52 -6.87 -9.64
N GLY A 86 -2.23 -8.09 -10.11
CA GLY A 86 -1.06 -8.35 -10.95
C GLY A 86 -1.29 -8.00 -12.41
N GLY A 87 -0.50 -8.64 -13.27
CA GLY A 87 -0.41 -8.30 -14.70
C GLY A 87 -1.75 -8.36 -15.42
N ASP A 88 -2.56 -9.38 -15.13
CA ASP A 88 -3.84 -9.61 -15.80
C ASP A 88 -4.88 -8.57 -15.38
N GLY A 89 -5.07 -8.31 -14.08
CA GLY A 89 -5.99 -7.27 -13.59
C GLY A 89 -5.62 -5.87 -14.08
N ILE A 90 -4.33 -5.54 -14.12
CA ILE A 90 -3.85 -4.27 -14.69
C ILE A 90 -4.12 -4.19 -16.20
N ALA A 91 -3.96 -5.30 -16.93
CA ALA A 91 -4.24 -5.36 -18.37
C ALA A 91 -5.75 -5.23 -18.66
N ASP A 92 -6.61 -5.83 -17.84
CA ASP A 92 -8.07 -5.70 -17.92
C ASP A 92 -8.51 -4.25 -17.71
N MET A 93 -8.03 -3.62 -16.62
CA MET A 93 -8.34 -2.22 -16.34
C MET A 93 -7.85 -1.28 -17.46
N ARG A 94 -6.68 -1.57 -18.05
CA ARG A 94 -6.17 -0.80 -19.19
C ARG A 94 -7.07 -0.93 -20.42
N ARG A 95 -7.54 -2.15 -20.73
CA ARG A 95 -8.49 -2.38 -21.83
C ARG A 95 -9.81 -1.64 -21.61
N GLU A 96 -10.33 -1.65 -20.38
CA GLU A 96 -11.55 -0.89 -20.04
C GLU A 96 -11.34 0.62 -20.17
N MET A 97 -10.19 1.13 -19.72
CA MET A 97 -9.83 2.55 -19.87
C MET A 97 -9.69 2.96 -21.35
N GLU A 98 -9.12 2.10 -22.19
CA GLU A 98 -9.05 2.33 -23.64
C GLU A 98 -10.44 2.32 -24.26
N GLN A 99 -11.28 1.35 -23.90
CA GLN A 99 -12.67 1.25 -24.40
C GLN A 99 -13.49 2.47 -24.01
N THR A 100 -13.42 2.92 -22.76
CA THR A 100 -14.12 4.12 -22.27
C THR A 100 -13.60 5.37 -22.97
N SER A 101 -12.28 5.50 -23.17
CA SER A 101 -11.71 6.60 -23.94
C SER A 101 -12.23 6.63 -25.38
N ILE A 102 -12.37 5.47 -26.02
CA ILE A 102 -12.97 5.36 -27.37
C ILE A 102 -14.43 5.78 -27.35
N GLN A 103 -15.23 5.30 -26.39
CA GLN A 103 -16.64 5.69 -26.25
C GLN A 103 -16.81 7.20 -26.05
N ILE A 104 -15.99 7.82 -25.20
CA ILE A 104 -15.97 9.28 -25.00
C ILE A 104 -15.64 9.99 -26.32
N GLY A 105 -14.63 9.53 -27.04
CA GLY A 105 -14.26 10.12 -28.34
C GLY A 105 -15.36 9.98 -29.40
N LEU A 106 -16.07 8.85 -29.43
CA LEU A 106 -17.21 8.65 -30.32
C LEU A 106 -18.40 9.55 -29.94
N LEU A 107 -18.73 9.65 -28.66
CA LEU A 107 -19.79 10.54 -28.17
C LEU A 107 -19.47 12.00 -28.45
N GLN A 108 -18.23 12.44 -28.19
CA GLN A 108 -17.79 13.80 -28.51
C GLN A 108 -17.87 14.10 -30.02
N ARG A 109 -17.53 13.11 -30.86
CA ARG A 109 -17.66 13.23 -32.32
C ARG A 109 -19.12 13.29 -32.73
N GLU A 110 -19.99 12.42 -32.23
CA GLU A 110 -21.43 12.45 -32.50
C GLU A 110 -22.05 13.79 -32.08
N VAL A 111 -21.69 14.31 -30.90
CA VAL A 111 -22.12 15.65 -30.45
C VAL A 111 -21.60 16.76 -31.37
N SER A 112 -20.38 16.64 -31.89
CA SER A 112 -19.77 17.65 -32.78
C SER A 112 -20.26 17.56 -34.24
N ASN A 113 -20.67 16.37 -34.68
CA ASN A 113 -21.00 16.05 -36.07
C ASN A 113 -22.52 15.89 -36.30
N ALA A 114 -23.31 15.89 -35.22
CA ALA A 114 -24.75 16.07 -35.30
C ALA A 114 -25.02 17.36 -36.09
N PRO A 115 -25.91 17.33 -37.12
CA PRO A 115 -26.43 18.55 -37.70
C PRO A 115 -26.89 19.44 -36.56
N PHE A 116 -26.68 20.75 -36.66
CA PHE A 116 -27.37 21.73 -35.83
C PHE A 116 -28.87 21.69 -36.14
N VAL A 117 -29.53 20.56 -35.87
CA VAL A 117 -30.87 20.58 -35.35
C VAL A 117 -30.69 21.13 -33.97
N ALA A 118 -31.16 22.36 -33.77
CA ALA A 118 -31.29 22.98 -32.47
C ALA A 118 -32.24 22.13 -31.60
N HIS A 119 -31.83 20.93 -31.22
CA HIS A 119 -32.21 20.40 -29.94
C HIS A 119 -31.58 21.37 -28.96
N ASP A 120 -32.46 22.07 -28.27
CA ASP A 120 -32.20 22.99 -27.20
C ASP A 120 -31.58 22.26 -26.00
N VAL A 121 -30.40 21.64 -26.20
CA VAL A 121 -29.45 21.30 -25.13
C VAL A 121 -28.92 22.60 -24.48
N GLY A 122 -29.29 23.74 -25.07
CA GLY A 122 -29.11 25.10 -24.63
C GLY A 122 -30.40 25.79 -24.19
N ALA A 123 -31.28 25.11 -23.45
CA ALA A 123 -31.94 25.80 -22.34
C ALA A 123 -30.86 26.17 -21.30
N ARG A 124 -29.83 26.91 -21.72
CA ARG A 124 -29.16 27.92 -20.90
C ARG A 124 -30.33 28.77 -20.46
N LEU A 125 -30.91 28.43 -19.32
CA LEU A 125 -31.90 29.22 -18.62
C LEU A 125 -31.41 30.65 -18.78
N ARG A 126 -32.06 31.42 -19.66
CA ARG A 126 -31.67 32.80 -19.89
C ARG A 126 -31.88 33.44 -18.55
N ILE A 127 -30.78 33.71 -17.86
CA ILE A 127 -30.83 34.29 -16.53
C ILE A 127 -31.54 35.63 -16.73
N PRO A 128 -32.73 35.81 -16.12
CA PRO A 128 -33.46 37.06 -16.28
C PRO A 128 -32.56 38.23 -15.87
N GLU A 129 -32.46 39.24 -16.73
CA GLU A 129 -31.67 40.41 -16.41
C GLU A 129 -32.34 41.21 -15.29
N PRO A 130 -31.58 41.67 -14.28
CA PRO A 130 -32.11 42.50 -13.20
C PRO A 130 -32.69 43.81 -13.72
N LYS A 131 -33.68 44.34 -12.98
CA LYS A 131 -34.20 45.68 -13.25
C LYS A 131 -33.14 46.72 -12.91
N ALA A 132 -32.92 47.67 -13.82
CA ALA A 132 -32.00 48.77 -13.59
C ALA A 132 -32.53 49.75 -12.52
N TYR A 133 -31.64 50.27 -11.68
CA TYR A 133 -31.97 51.24 -10.64
C TYR A 133 -31.54 52.65 -11.03
N GLY A 134 -32.49 53.59 -10.99
CA GLY A 134 -32.31 54.97 -11.47
C GLY A 134 -31.94 56.00 -10.41
N GLY A 135 -31.90 55.63 -9.13
CA GLY A 135 -31.66 56.58 -8.03
C GLY A 135 -32.92 57.08 -7.32
N ALA A 136 -34.03 56.33 -7.38
CA ALA A 136 -35.24 56.68 -6.65
C ALA A 136 -34.96 56.76 -5.14
N ARG A 137 -35.43 57.83 -4.49
CA ARG A 137 -35.30 58.06 -3.04
C ARG A 137 -36.35 57.27 -2.25
N ASP A 138 -36.47 55.99 -2.57
CA ASP A 138 -37.36 55.03 -1.91
C ASP A 138 -36.51 53.84 -1.44
N ALA A 139 -36.52 53.59 -0.13
CA ALA A 139 -35.78 52.48 0.47
C ALA A 139 -36.19 51.13 -0.11
N LYS A 140 -37.47 50.96 -0.45
CA LYS A 140 -38.00 49.71 -1.00
C LYS A 140 -37.43 49.43 -2.38
N GLU A 141 -37.26 50.44 -3.22
CA GLU A 141 -36.68 50.24 -4.56
C GLU A 141 -35.19 49.88 -4.49
N VAL A 142 -34.46 50.44 -3.53
CA VAL A 142 -33.05 50.11 -3.28
C VAL A 142 -32.93 48.66 -2.79
N GLU A 143 -33.75 48.24 -1.83
CA GLU A 143 -33.75 46.87 -1.31
C GLU A 143 -34.09 45.85 -2.41
N ASN A 144 -35.11 46.14 -3.23
CA ASN A 144 -35.47 45.27 -4.36
C ASN A 144 -34.33 45.14 -5.37
N PHE A 145 -33.66 46.25 -5.72
CA PHE A 145 -32.51 46.22 -6.63
C PHE A 145 -31.37 45.35 -6.10
N LEU A 146 -31.02 45.50 -4.81
CA LEU A 146 -29.96 44.70 -4.20
C LEU A 146 -30.33 43.20 -4.18
N PHE A 147 -31.57 42.89 -3.83
CA PHE A 147 -32.06 41.52 -3.82
C PHE A 147 -32.02 40.90 -5.23
N ASP A 148 -32.51 41.59 -6.25
CA ASP A 148 -32.50 41.12 -7.65
C ASP A 148 -31.06 40.88 -8.16
N MET A 149 -30.12 41.76 -7.79
CA MET A 149 -28.70 41.59 -8.13
C MET A 149 -28.08 40.37 -7.44
N GLU A 150 -28.42 40.10 -6.19
CA GLU A 150 -27.96 38.90 -5.47
C GLU A 150 -28.47 37.62 -6.13
N GLN A 151 -29.76 37.57 -6.47
CA GLN A 151 -30.34 36.41 -7.17
C GLN A 151 -29.69 36.22 -8.54
N TYR A 152 -29.42 37.30 -9.26
CA TYR A 152 -28.71 37.25 -10.53
C TYR A 152 -27.29 36.69 -10.38
N PHE A 153 -26.55 37.09 -9.33
CA PHE A 153 -25.22 36.55 -9.08
C PHE A 153 -25.24 35.07 -8.73
N LEU A 154 -26.24 34.60 -7.98
CA LEU A 154 -26.42 33.18 -7.69
C LEU A 154 -26.71 32.41 -8.99
N ALA A 155 -27.64 32.88 -9.81
CA ALA A 155 -27.99 32.25 -11.08
C ALA A 155 -26.84 32.27 -12.10
N ALA A 156 -26.06 33.35 -12.15
CA ALA A 156 -24.93 33.53 -13.07
C ALA A 156 -23.60 33.00 -12.53
N ASN A 157 -23.61 32.33 -11.36
CA ASN A 157 -22.43 31.81 -10.67
C ASN A 157 -21.31 32.87 -10.54
N VAL A 158 -21.70 34.09 -10.13
CA VAL A 158 -20.79 35.20 -9.87
C VAL A 158 -20.34 35.14 -8.41
N VAL A 159 -19.12 34.66 -8.17
CA VAL A 159 -18.58 34.53 -6.80
C VAL A 159 -17.64 35.69 -6.44
N ASP A 160 -16.84 36.16 -7.40
CA ASP A 160 -15.85 37.21 -7.17
C ASP A 160 -16.49 38.57 -6.81
N LYS A 161 -16.02 39.17 -5.71
CA LYS A 161 -16.59 40.43 -5.18
C LYS A 161 -16.36 41.60 -6.13
N ALA A 162 -15.19 41.71 -6.75
CA ALA A 162 -14.90 42.80 -7.68
C ALA A 162 -15.81 42.71 -8.92
N ARG A 163 -16.00 41.50 -9.44
CA ARG A 163 -16.93 41.23 -10.54
C ARG A 163 -18.39 41.51 -10.16
N LYS A 164 -18.83 41.14 -8.95
CA LYS A 164 -20.17 41.51 -8.44
C LYS A 164 -20.38 43.02 -8.44
N VAL A 165 -19.44 43.78 -7.87
CA VAL A 165 -19.52 45.26 -7.86
C VAL A 165 -19.54 45.81 -9.29
N SER A 166 -18.62 45.36 -10.15
CA SER A 166 -18.58 45.79 -11.56
C SER A 166 -19.92 45.53 -12.26
N THR A 167 -20.48 44.34 -12.12
CA THR A 167 -21.76 43.99 -12.76
C THR A 167 -22.94 44.77 -12.17
N ALA A 168 -23.06 44.90 -10.85
CA ALA A 168 -24.12 45.70 -10.23
C ALA A 168 -24.12 47.16 -10.73
N THR A 169 -22.93 47.72 -10.93
CA THR A 169 -22.79 49.10 -11.42
C THR A 169 -23.21 49.27 -12.88
N MET A 170 -23.22 48.19 -13.68
CA MET A 170 -23.75 48.21 -15.05
C MET A 170 -25.27 48.43 -15.06
N TYR A 171 -25.97 47.94 -14.02
CA TYR A 171 -27.43 48.09 -13.84
C TYR A 171 -27.83 49.37 -13.11
N LEU A 172 -26.88 50.24 -12.77
CA LEU A 172 -27.20 51.62 -12.35
C LEU A 172 -27.48 52.49 -13.57
N THR A 173 -28.52 53.32 -13.46
CA THR A 173 -28.92 54.32 -14.44
C THR A 173 -29.22 55.66 -13.75
N GLY A 174 -29.46 56.71 -14.54
CA GLY A 174 -29.81 58.04 -14.02
C GLY A 174 -28.85 58.59 -12.96
N ASP A 175 -29.42 59.13 -11.90
CA ASP A 175 -28.69 59.79 -10.81
C ASP A 175 -27.84 58.82 -10.01
N ALA A 176 -28.28 57.56 -9.86
CA ALA A 176 -27.49 56.53 -9.18
C ALA A 176 -26.17 56.23 -9.91
N LYS A 177 -26.21 56.18 -11.24
CA LYS A 177 -25.00 55.97 -12.05
C LYS A 177 -24.05 57.16 -11.98
N LEU A 178 -24.59 58.39 -11.94
CA LEU A 178 -23.80 59.61 -11.77
C LEU A 178 -23.10 59.62 -10.41
N TRP A 179 -23.84 59.33 -9.34
CA TRP A 179 -23.28 59.24 -7.98
C TRP A 179 -22.16 58.20 -7.89
N TRP A 180 -22.36 57.00 -8.48
CA TRP A 180 -21.33 55.95 -8.47
C TRP A 180 -20.05 56.38 -9.18
N ARG A 181 -20.14 57.09 -10.32
CA ARG A 181 -18.95 57.58 -11.03
C ARG A 181 -18.14 58.55 -10.18
N THR A 182 -18.82 59.47 -9.47
CA THR A 182 -18.17 60.41 -8.55
C THR A 182 -17.50 59.64 -7.41
N LYS A 183 -18.22 58.72 -6.75
CA LYS A 183 -17.68 57.91 -5.65
C LYS A 183 -16.52 57.02 -6.09
N TYR A 184 -16.61 56.41 -7.25
CA TYR A 184 -15.54 55.58 -7.79
C TYR A 184 -14.27 56.42 -8.03
N ALA A 185 -14.40 57.63 -8.58
CA ALA A 185 -13.28 58.55 -8.74
C ALA A 185 -12.66 58.96 -7.40
N GLU A 186 -13.47 59.22 -6.37
CA GLU A 186 -12.98 59.51 -5.00
C GLU A 186 -12.20 58.33 -4.40
N ILE A 187 -12.72 57.10 -4.55
CA ILE A 187 -12.06 55.87 -4.07
C ILE A 187 -10.71 55.66 -4.77
N GLN A 188 -10.65 55.89 -6.09
CA GLN A 188 -9.40 55.79 -6.86
C GLN A 188 -8.39 56.87 -6.49
N ALA A 189 -8.86 58.04 -6.06
CA ALA A 189 -8.03 59.16 -5.64
C ALA A 189 -7.49 59.04 -4.19
N ASN A 190 -7.71 57.89 -3.51
CA ASN A 190 -7.34 57.67 -2.10
C ASN A 190 -7.90 58.75 -1.14
N GLN A 191 -9.10 59.28 -1.41
CA GLN A 191 -9.80 60.18 -0.50
C GLN A 191 -10.89 59.42 0.24
N VAL A 192 -10.49 58.60 1.22
CA VAL A 192 -11.37 57.98 2.22
C VAL A 192 -10.84 58.30 3.60
#